data_AF-A0A3G1L2A0-F1
#
_entry.id   AF-A0A3G1L2A0-F1
#
_cell.length_a   1.000
_cell.length_b   1.000
_cell.length_c   1.000
_cell.angle_alpha   90.00
_cell.angle_beta   90.00
_cell.angle_gamma   90.00
#
_symmetry.space_group_name_H-M   'P 1'
#
loop_
_entity.id
_entity.type
_entity.pdbx_description
1 polymer ?
#
loop_
_entity_poly.entity_id
_entity_poly.type
_entity_poly.pdbx_seq_one_letter_code
_entity_poly.pdbx_strand_id
1 'polypeptide(L)'
;MVTVYTLASFSWFGFEDGIFTSISGSGSIPTVISFSKNERGNYHLVQYKEPMDGAGYSESVKEMFPKQLWDQVFNNNQYPTLARQQEDQAKLYLDSIGRKAQVSSAVVEKKPARINVEASNKLFAELTKWDSELNKFPYWLGTKEILENGVRYLYETSQSKTGDGFDLISFKKTKEDGTVVKEYRYKIVGSEPQLIHGDQ
;
A
#
# COMPACT_ATOMS: atom_id res chain seq x y z
N MET A 1 -8.60 -0.39 37.10
CA MET A 1 -8.68 -0.12 35.66
C MET A 1 -7.37 0.54 35.23
N VAL A 2 -6.83 0.20 34.06
CA VAL A 2 -5.62 0.82 33.52
C VAL A 2 -5.98 1.45 32.19
N THR A 3 -5.65 2.73 32.04
CA THR A 3 -5.88 3.49 30.80
C THR A 3 -4.53 3.84 30.20
N VAL A 4 -4.37 3.55 28.92
CA VAL A 4 -3.17 3.83 28.13
C VAL A 4 -3.52 4.90 27.12
N TYR A 5 -2.69 5.96 27.10
CA TYR A 5 -2.74 7.03 26.11
C TYR A 5 -1.55 6.84 25.18
N THR A 6 -1.80 6.63 23.89
CA THR A 6 -0.75 6.35 22.92
C THR A 6 -1.03 7.01 21.58
N LEU A 7 0.00 7.09 20.75
CA LEU A 7 -0.14 7.22 19.32
C LEU A 7 0.03 5.83 18.71
N ALA A 8 -0.85 5.45 17.81
CA ALA A 8 -0.80 4.19 17.08
C ALA A 8 -0.75 4.47 15.58
N SER A 9 -0.04 3.62 14.85
CA SER A 9 -0.02 3.65 13.39
C SER A 9 0.05 2.23 12.88
N PHE A 10 -0.53 2.02 11.71
CA PHE A 10 -0.62 0.72 11.07
C PHE A 10 -0.29 0.86 9.58
N SER A 11 0.36 -0.14 9.00
CA SER A 11 0.61 -0.18 7.55
C SER A 11 0.48 -1.60 7.01
N TRP A 12 -0.15 -1.71 5.86
CA TRP A 12 -0.07 -2.88 4.99
C TRP A 12 1.23 -2.80 4.20
N PHE A 13 2.06 -3.84 4.30
CA PHE A 13 3.26 -3.96 3.49
C PHE A 13 3.03 -4.89 2.30
N GLY A 14 3.62 -4.53 1.16
CA GLY A 14 3.62 -5.30 -0.06
C GLY A 14 4.96 -5.18 -0.79
N PHE A 15 5.25 -6.13 -1.68
CA PHE A 15 6.41 -6.02 -2.54
C PHE A 15 6.08 -5.15 -3.74
N GLU A 16 6.84 -4.07 -3.94
CA GLU A 16 6.81 -3.24 -5.12
C GLU A 16 8.25 -3.01 -5.59
N ASP A 17 8.55 -3.32 -6.85
CA ASP A 17 9.89 -3.18 -7.43
C ASP A 17 11.00 -3.87 -6.62
N GLY A 18 10.66 -5.01 -5.99
CA GLY A 18 11.57 -5.80 -5.15
C GLY A 18 11.77 -5.25 -3.73
N ILE A 19 11.16 -4.11 -3.38
CA ILE A 19 11.18 -3.51 -2.05
C ILE A 19 9.92 -3.92 -1.30
N PHE A 20 10.05 -4.37 -0.05
CA PHE A 20 8.91 -4.62 0.83
C PHE A 20 8.51 -3.30 1.50
N THR A 21 7.55 -2.61 0.88
CA THR A 21 7.18 -1.23 1.21
C THR A 21 5.77 -1.11 1.78
N SER A 22 5.52 -0.06 2.56
CA SER A 22 4.15 0.32 2.93
C SER A 22 3.35 0.70 1.68
N ILE A 23 2.22 0.03 1.45
CA ILE A 23 1.35 0.23 0.28
C ILE A 23 0.01 0.87 0.66
N SER A 24 -0.35 0.85 1.94
CA SER A 24 -1.50 1.56 2.53
C SER A 24 -1.41 1.49 4.05
N GLY A 25 -2.23 2.25 4.75
CA GLY A 25 -2.20 2.27 6.21
C GLY A 25 -2.82 3.52 6.79
N SER A 26 -2.45 3.80 8.04
CA SER A 26 -2.81 5.01 8.75
C SER A 26 -1.59 5.90 9.01
N GLY A 27 -1.85 7.19 9.23
CA GLY A 27 -0.88 8.09 9.84
C GLY A 27 -0.69 7.79 11.32
N SER A 28 -0.36 8.82 12.10
CA SER A 28 -0.34 8.74 13.56
C SER A 28 -1.73 9.01 14.11
N ILE A 29 -2.37 8.00 14.68
CA ILE A 29 -3.71 8.07 15.27
C ILE A 29 -3.59 8.15 16.80
N PRO A 30 -4.10 9.20 17.45
CA PRO A 30 -4.30 9.21 18.89
C PRO A 30 -5.24 8.10 19.34
N THR A 31 -4.82 7.28 20.30
CA THR A 31 -5.60 6.14 20.76
C THR A 31 -5.64 6.08 22.27
N VAL A 32 -6.84 5.84 22.81
CA VAL A 32 -7.06 5.55 24.24
C VAL A 32 -7.51 4.11 24.38
N ILE A 33 -6.76 3.34 25.16
CA ILE A 33 -7.03 1.92 25.40
C ILE A 33 -7.26 1.71 26.89
N SER A 34 -8.39 1.11 27.24
CA SER A 34 -8.75 0.79 28.62
C SER A 34 -8.69 -0.71 28.86
N PHE A 35 -8.06 -1.12 29.95
CA PHE A 35 -7.96 -2.51 30.39
C PHE A 35 -8.54 -2.69 31.79
N SER A 36 -9.22 -3.83 32.00
CA SER A 36 -9.47 -4.36 33.33
C SER A 36 -8.32 -5.27 33.73
N LYS A 37 -7.97 -5.30 35.02
CA LYS A 37 -6.93 -6.17 35.56
C LYS A 37 -7.59 -7.15 36.51
N ASN A 38 -7.43 -8.45 36.26
CA ASN A 38 -7.97 -9.48 37.14
C ASN A 38 -7.05 -9.71 38.35
N GLU A 39 -7.52 -10.51 39.32
CA GLU A 39 -6.78 -10.83 40.55
C GLU A 39 -5.43 -11.51 40.30
N ARG A 40 -5.28 -12.21 39.17
CA ARG A 40 -4.02 -12.84 38.73
C ARG A 40 -3.06 -11.86 38.03
N GLY A 41 -3.48 -10.61 37.87
CA GLY A 41 -2.69 -9.57 37.23
C GLY A 41 -2.78 -9.50 35.71
N ASN A 42 -3.60 -10.34 35.07
CA ASN A 42 -3.79 -10.32 33.62
C ASN A 42 -4.67 -9.14 33.20
N TYR A 43 -4.33 -8.54 32.07
CA TYR A 43 -5.10 -7.46 31.47
C TYR A 43 -6.10 -8.00 30.45
N HIS A 44 -7.33 -7.50 30.51
CA HIS A 44 -8.38 -7.74 29.51
C HIS A 44 -8.79 -6.41 28.88
N LEU A 45 -8.80 -6.35 27.56
CA LEU A 45 -9.24 -5.17 26.82
C LEU A 45 -10.71 -4.86 27.15
N VAL A 46 -10.97 -3.63 27.57
CA VAL A 46 -12.32 -3.12 27.85
C VAL A 46 -12.77 -2.21 26.73
N GLN A 47 -11.87 -1.33 26.26
CA GLN A 47 -12.20 -0.35 25.25
C GLN A 47 -10.98 0.03 24.42
N TYR A 48 -11.22 0.27 23.14
CA TYR A 48 -10.30 0.90 22.21
C TYR A 48 -11.05 2.09 21.58
N LYS A 49 -10.50 3.30 21.68
CA LYS A 49 -11.14 4.53 21.19
C LYS A 49 -10.15 5.35 20.35
N GLU A 50 -10.62 5.81 19.20
CA GLU A 50 -9.95 6.75 18.30
C GLU A 50 -10.77 8.06 18.23
N PRO A 51 -10.14 9.20 17.90
CA PRO A 51 -10.83 10.46 17.69
C PRO A 51 -11.73 10.39 16.45
N MET A 52 -12.65 11.34 16.35
CA MET A 52 -13.43 11.55 15.13
C MET A 52 -12.55 12.07 14.00
N ASP A 53 -12.91 11.78 12.77
CA ASP A 53 -12.26 12.36 11.59
C ASP A 53 -12.76 13.78 11.28
N GLY A 54 -11.96 14.52 10.50
CA GLY A 54 -12.35 15.80 9.93
C GLY A 54 -12.52 16.91 10.97
N ALA A 55 -13.59 17.72 10.83
CA ALA A 55 -13.80 18.91 11.64
C ALA A 55 -13.91 18.63 13.16
N GLY A 56 -14.33 17.42 13.55
CA GLY A 56 -14.45 17.00 14.95
C GLY A 56 -13.15 16.45 15.57
N TYR A 57 -12.07 16.34 14.81
CA TYR A 57 -10.82 15.70 15.27
C TYR A 57 -10.24 16.36 16.51
N SER A 58 -9.98 17.67 16.46
CA SER A 58 -9.31 18.37 17.55
C SER A 58 -10.10 18.37 18.86
N GLU A 59 -11.43 18.44 18.79
CA GLU A 59 -12.29 18.41 19.97
C GLU A 59 -12.34 17.00 20.58
N SER A 60 -12.56 15.97 19.76
CA SER A 60 -12.60 14.58 20.23
C SER A 60 -11.27 14.12 20.84
N VAL A 61 -10.12 14.56 20.33
CA VAL A 61 -8.81 14.31 20.97
C VAL A 61 -8.75 14.95 22.36
N LYS A 62 -9.21 16.19 22.52
CA LYS A 62 -9.20 16.91 23.81
C LYS A 62 -10.13 16.29 24.85
N GLU A 63 -11.26 15.73 24.41
CA GLU A 63 -12.17 14.97 25.28
C GLU A 63 -11.57 13.63 25.73
N MET A 64 -10.80 12.99 24.84
CA MET A 64 -10.21 11.68 25.10
C MET A 64 -8.96 11.74 25.96
N PHE A 65 -8.11 12.75 25.78
CA PHE A 65 -6.80 12.84 26.41
C PHE A 65 -6.80 13.83 27.59
N PRO A 66 -6.08 13.52 28.69
CA PRO A 66 -5.80 14.48 29.75
C PRO A 66 -5.16 15.75 29.20
N LYS A 67 -5.57 16.91 29.72
CA LYS A 67 -5.10 18.24 29.26
C LYS A 67 -3.57 18.36 29.19
N GLN A 68 -2.87 17.75 30.14
CA GLN A 68 -1.40 17.76 30.19
C GLN A 68 -0.72 17.02 29.03
N LEU A 69 -1.45 16.19 28.29
CA LEU A 69 -0.94 15.45 27.13
C LEU A 69 -1.32 16.09 25.79
N TRP A 70 -2.13 17.16 25.79
CA TRP A 70 -2.62 17.78 24.56
C TRP A 70 -1.48 18.25 23.65
N ASP A 71 -0.46 18.92 24.21
CA ASP A 71 0.67 19.38 23.40
C ASP A 71 1.48 18.22 22.79
N GLN A 72 1.53 17.07 23.48
CA GLN A 72 2.24 15.89 22.98
C GLN A 72 1.47 15.18 21.87
N VAL A 73 0.15 15.03 22.03
CA VAL A 73 -0.70 14.30 21.07
C VAL A 73 -0.91 15.08 19.78
N PHE A 74 -0.89 16.42 19.83
CA PHE A 74 -0.95 17.26 18.62
C PHE A 74 0.42 17.50 17.97
N ASN A 75 1.49 16.95 18.53
CA ASN A 75 2.84 17.08 17.98
C ASN A 75 3.17 15.93 17.02
N ASN A 76 3.51 16.26 15.78
CA ASN A 76 3.86 15.32 14.72
C ASN A 76 5.28 14.72 14.84
N ASN A 77 6.06 15.04 15.87
CA ASN A 77 7.44 14.55 15.99
C ASN A 77 7.58 13.03 16.17
N GLN A 78 6.49 12.28 16.32
CA GLN A 78 6.51 10.83 16.57
C GLN A 78 6.47 9.98 15.29
N TYR A 79 6.21 10.58 14.12
CA TYR A 79 6.16 9.84 12.84
C TYR A 79 7.42 8.98 12.55
N PRO A 80 8.66 9.48 12.75
CA PRO A 80 9.86 8.66 12.51
C PRO A 80 9.95 7.44 13.43
N THR A 81 9.50 7.57 14.68
CA THR A 81 9.47 6.46 15.64
C THR A 81 8.46 5.40 15.22
N LEU A 82 7.26 5.82 14.82
CA LEU A 82 6.19 4.92 14.35
C LEU A 82 6.63 4.20 13.06
N ALA A 83 7.21 4.93 12.11
CA ALA A 83 7.77 4.38 10.88
C ALA A 83 8.81 3.27 11.17
N ARG A 84 9.77 3.54 12.07
CA ARG A 84 10.77 2.56 12.47
C ARG A 84 10.15 1.31 13.09
N GLN A 85 9.16 1.47 13.96
CA GLN A 85 8.45 0.33 14.57
C GLN A 85 7.74 -0.52 13.51
N GLN A 86 7.14 0.10 12.49
CA GLN A 86 6.52 -0.60 11.38
C GLN A 86 7.55 -1.36 10.54
N GLU A 87 8.68 -0.73 10.21
CA GLU A 87 9.77 -1.37 9.47
C GLU A 87 10.39 -2.55 10.25
N ASP A 88 10.58 -2.41 11.57
CA ASP A 88 11.08 -3.48 12.43
C ASP A 88 10.10 -4.68 12.45
N GLN A 89 8.79 -4.43 12.54
CA GLN A 89 7.76 -5.48 12.47
C GLN A 89 7.70 -6.15 11.10
N ALA A 90 7.77 -5.36 10.01
CA ALA A 90 7.80 -5.87 8.64
C ALA A 90 9.04 -6.74 8.38
N LYS A 91 10.19 -6.36 8.95
CA LYS A 91 11.42 -7.15 8.88
C LYS A 91 11.28 -8.49 9.61
N LEU A 92 10.72 -8.50 10.82
CA LEU A 92 10.45 -9.73 11.57
C LEU A 92 9.52 -10.68 10.79
N TYR A 93 8.51 -10.12 10.11
CA TYR A 93 7.65 -10.89 9.23
C TYR A 93 8.45 -11.54 8.08
N LEU A 94 9.29 -10.77 7.37
CA LEU A 94 10.13 -11.30 6.30
C LEU A 94 11.05 -12.43 6.78
N ASP A 95 11.68 -12.26 7.95
CA ASP A 95 12.52 -13.27 8.59
C ASP A 95 11.70 -14.54 8.89
N SER A 96 10.47 -14.39 9.40
CA SER A 96 9.57 -15.52 9.72
C SER A 96 9.18 -16.38 8.51
N ILE A 97 9.17 -15.79 7.31
CA ILE A 97 8.87 -16.49 6.05
C ILE A 97 10.13 -16.81 5.24
N GLY A 98 11.32 -16.59 5.81
CA GLY A 98 12.61 -16.87 5.17
C GLY A 98 12.93 -16.00 3.95
N ARG A 99 12.32 -14.81 3.80
CA ARG A 99 12.63 -13.87 2.72
C ARG A 99 13.55 -12.76 3.20
N LYS A 100 14.44 -12.30 2.30
CA LYS A 100 15.29 -11.13 2.51
C LYS A 100 14.98 -10.10 1.45
N ALA A 101 14.63 -8.89 1.88
CA ALA A 101 14.39 -7.75 1.01
C ALA A 101 14.67 -6.44 1.77
N GLN A 102 14.84 -5.36 1.02
CA GLN A 102 14.81 -4.02 1.60
C GLN A 102 13.40 -3.78 2.16
N VAL A 103 13.34 -3.23 3.38
CA VAL A 103 12.09 -2.77 4.01
C VAL A 103 12.09 -1.26 4.01
N SER A 104 10.95 -0.65 3.67
CA SER A 104 10.78 0.80 3.80
C SER A 104 9.34 1.19 4.07
N SER A 105 9.09 2.06 5.04
CA SER A 105 7.79 2.71 5.21
C SER A 105 7.68 4.02 4.43
N ALA A 106 8.75 4.46 3.76
CA ALA A 106 8.76 5.68 2.97
C ALA A 106 8.03 5.49 1.64
N VAL A 107 7.48 6.59 1.11
CA VAL A 107 6.88 6.58 -0.23
C VAL A 107 7.96 6.31 -1.27
N VAL A 108 7.82 5.22 -2.00
CA VAL A 108 8.69 4.89 -3.14
C VAL A 108 8.17 5.63 -4.37
N GLU A 109 9.02 6.42 -5.02
CA GLU A 109 8.67 7.14 -6.24
C GLU A 109 8.26 6.16 -7.35
N LYS A 110 7.12 6.43 -7.98
CA LYS A 110 6.56 5.59 -9.03
C LYS A 110 6.75 6.23 -10.39
N LYS A 111 7.44 5.53 -11.29
CA LYS A 111 7.74 6.02 -12.63
C LYS A 111 6.50 5.90 -13.54
N PRO A 112 5.87 6.98 -13.99
CA PRO A 112 4.72 6.89 -14.89
C PRO A 112 5.13 6.44 -16.29
N ALA A 113 4.18 5.86 -17.03
CA ALA A 113 4.34 5.62 -18.46
C ALA A 113 4.40 6.95 -19.22
N ARG A 114 5.30 7.05 -20.21
CA ARG A 114 5.44 8.25 -21.04
C ARG A 114 4.64 8.08 -22.32
N ILE A 115 3.33 8.31 -22.23
CA ILE A 115 2.37 8.17 -23.33
C ILE A 115 1.41 9.37 -23.35
N ASN A 116 0.54 9.44 -24.35
CA ASN A 116 -0.52 10.44 -24.40
C ASN A 116 -1.40 10.39 -23.13
N VAL A 117 -1.75 11.56 -22.56
CA VAL A 117 -2.48 11.67 -21.28
C VAL A 117 -3.88 11.06 -21.35
N GLU A 118 -4.59 11.24 -22.46
CA GLU A 118 -5.92 10.65 -22.66
C GLU A 118 -5.82 9.12 -22.78
N ALA A 119 -4.80 8.61 -23.48
CA ALA A 119 -4.53 7.18 -23.54
C ALA A 119 -4.18 6.61 -22.16
N SER A 120 -3.40 7.35 -21.35
CA SER A 120 -3.08 7.00 -19.97
C SER A 120 -4.33 6.92 -19.09
N ASN A 121 -5.21 7.91 -19.17
CA ASN A 121 -6.47 7.93 -18.40
C ASN A 121 -7.37 6.76 -18.79
N LYS A 122 -7.51 6.48 -20.09
CA LYS A 122 -8.26 5.32 -20.57
C LYS A 122 -7.69 4.02 -20.01
N LEU A 123 -6.38 3.84 -20.12
CA LEU A 123 -5.72 2.58 -19.77
C LEU A 123 -5.72 2.31 -18.26
N PHE A 124 -5.37 3.31 -17.44
CA PHE A 124 -5.16 3.13 -16.01
C PHE A 124 -6.36 3.49 -15.14
N ALA A 125 -7.36 4.23 -15.66
CA ALA A 125 -8.52 4.67 -14.89
C ALA A 125 -9.88 4.25 -15.47
N GLU A 126 -10.04 4.17 -16.79
CA GLU A 126 -11.33 3.79 -17.39
C GLU A 126 -11.48 2.29 -17.58
N LEU A 127 -10.51 1.64 -18.25
CA LEU A 127 -10.54 0.20 -18.49
C LEU A 127 -10.48 -0.60 -17.18
N THR A 128 -9.72 -0.13 -16.20
CA THR A 128 -9.57 -0.77 -14.87
C THR A 128 -10.86 -0.81 -14.05
N LYS A 129 -11.86 0.03 -14.37
CA LYS A 129 -13.19 -0.04 -13.73
C LYS A 129 -13.96 -1.29 -14.13
N TRP A 130 -13.70 -1.82 -15.32
CA TRP A 130 -14.48 -2.91 -15.93
C TRP A 130 -13.68 -4.22 -16.02
N ASP A 131 -12.35 -4.15 -16.10
CA ASP A 131 -11.46 -5.30 -16.03
C ASP A 131 -10.78 -5.38 -14.65
N SER A 132 -11.34 -6.22 -13.79
CA SER A 132 -10.81 -6.46 -12.44
C SER A 132 -9.40 -7.06 -12.43
N GLU A 133 -8.98 -7.76 -13.48
CA GLU A 133 -7.63 -8.29 -13.59
C GLU A 133 -6.66 -7.18 -14.00
N LEU A 134 -7.06 -6.32 -14.95
CA LEU A 134 -6.27 -5.15 -15.35
C LEU A 134 -6.05 -4.18 -14.17
N ASN A 135 -7.05 -4.02 -13.31
CA ASN A 135 -6.96 -3.18 -12.09
C ASN A 135 -5.91 -3.68 -11.08
N LYS A 136 -5.51 -4.95 -11.15
CA LYS A 136 -4.46 -5.50 -10.28
C LYS A 136 -3.07 -5.11 -10.72
N PHE A 137 -2.86 -4.62 -11.93
CA PHE A 137 -1.53 -4.18 -12.36
C PHE A 137 -1.13 -2.83 -11.74
N PRO A 138 0.17 -2.56 -11.59
CA PRO A 138 0.61 -1.22 -11.17
C PRO A 138 0.24 -0.19 -12.23
N TYR A 139 -0.24 0.99 -11.81
CA TYR A 139 -0.51 2.12 -12.72
C TYR A 139 0.77 2.85 -13.16
N TRP A 140 1.94 2.37 -12.69
CA TRP A 140 3.27 2.87 -12.99
C TRP A 140 4.11 1.77 -13.65
N LEU A 141 5.22 2.17 -14.27
CA LEU A 141 6.20 1.24 -14.83
C LEU A 141 6.97 0.57 -13.69
N GLY A 142 6.79 -0.74 -13.55
CA GLY A 142 7.35 -1.50 -12.44
C GLY A 142 6.55 -2.75 -12.14
N THR A 143 6.74 -3.27 -10.94
CA THR A 143 6.17 -4.53 -10.48
C THR A 143 5.53 -4.40 -9.10
N LYS A 144 4.52 -5.21 -8.83
CA LYS A 144 4.08 -5.51 -7.47
C LYS A 144 3.69 -6.98 -7.31
N GLU A 145 3.89 -7.53 -6.11
CA GLU A 145 3.44 -8.88 -5.79
C GLU A 145 2.04 -8.85 -5.17
N ILE A 146 1.18 -9.79 -5.57
CA ILE A 146 -0.14 -10.00 -4.98
C ILE A 146 -0.28 -11.48 -4.58
N LEU A 147 -0.85 -11.72 -3.41
CA LEU A 147 -1.26 -13.05 -2.96
C LEU A 147 -2.72 -13.31 -3.36
N GLU A 148 -2.93 -14.33 -4.18
CA GLU A 148 -4.26 -14.78 -4.59
C GLU A 148 -4.44 -16.25 -4.18
N ASN A 149 -5.37 -16.51 -3.26
CA ASN A 149 -5.64 -17.87 -2.75
C ASN A 149 -4.38 -18.60 -2.25
N GLY A 150 -3.47 -17.87 -1.60
CA GLY A 150 -2.20 -18.40 -1.10
C GLY A 150 -1.09 -18.54 -2.14
N VAL A 151 -1.37 -18.24 -3.42
CA VAL A 151 -0.37 -18.24 -4.49
C VAL A 151 0.12 -16.82 -4.75
N ARG A 152 1.43 -16.65 -4.80
CA ARG A 152 2.07 -15.37 -5.10
C ARG A 152 2.20 -15.18 -6.61
N TYR A 153 1.77 -14.02 -7.09
CA TYR A 153 1.93 -13.58 -8.47
C TYR A 153 2.68 -12.25 -8.54
N LEU A 154 3.51 -12.10 -9.56
CA LEU A 154 4.14 -10.85 -9.91
C LEU A 154 3.35 -10.18 -11.03
N TYR A 155 2.85 -8.98 -10.76
CA TYR A 155 2.16 -8.12 -11.71
C TYR A 155 3.13 -7.04 -12.18
N GLU A 156 3.42 -7.02 -13.48
CA GLU A 156 4.33 -6.08 -14.12
C GLU A 156 3.58 -5.17 -15.09
N THR A 157 3.90 -3.88 -15.07
CA THR A 157 3.57 -2.94 -16.15
C THR A 157 4.87 -2.43 -16.75
N SER A 158 5.04 -2.59 -18.06
CA SER A 158 6.24 -2.16 -18.78
C SER A 158 5.91 -1.35 -20.03
N GLN A 159 6.87 -0.54 -20.48
CA GLN A 159 6.76 0.27 -21.69
C GLN A 159 7.88 -0.09 -22.65
N SER A 160 7.54 -0.32 -23.91
CA SER A 160 8.47 -0.48 -25.02
C SER A 160 7.95 0.26 -26.26
N LYS A 161 8.56 -0.01 -27.42
CA LYS A 161 8.06 0.42 -28.73
C LYS A 161 7.59 -0.78 -29.55
N THR A 162 6.60 -0.54 -30.40
CA THR A 162 6.22 -1.43 -31.51
C THR A 162 7.18 -1.27 -32.70
N GLY A 163 7.16 -2.21 -33.65
CA GLY A 163 8.03 -2.15 -34.83
C GLY A 163 7.80 -0.92 -35.72
N ASP A 164 6.61 -0.34 -35.68
CA ASP A 164 6.23 0.89 -36.36
C ASP A 164 6.34 2.15 -35.47
N GLY A 165 7.01 2.04 -34.31
CA GLY A 165 7.45 3.18 -33.50
C GLY A 165 6.44 3.72 -32.49
N PHE A 166 5.23 3.16 -32.41
CA PHE A 166 4.25 3.53 -31.38
C PHE A 166 4.65 2.99 -30.00
N ASP A 167 4.24 3.69 -28.94
CA ASP A 167 4.38 3.18 -27.58
C ASP A 167 3.58 1.90 -27.38
N LEU A 168 4.18 0.95 -26.65
CA LEU A 168 3.57 -0.30 -26.28
C LEU A 168 3.58 -0.42 -24.76
N ILE A 169 2.40 -0.48 -24.15
CA ILE A 169 2.25 -0.79 -22.73
C ILE A 169 1.91 -2.26 -22.58
N SER A 170 2.70 -3.00 -21.81
CA SER A 170 2.48 -4.42 -21.55
C SER A 170 2.18 -4.64 -20.08
N PHE A 171 1.14 -5.43 -19.80
CA PHE A 171 0.74 -5.87 -18.47
C PHE A 171 0.98 -7.37 -18.39
N LYS A 172 1.87 -7.83 -17.53
CA LYS A 172 2.28 -9.24 -17.43
C LYS A 172 2.12 -9.79 -16.03
N LYS A 173 1.30 -10.84 -15.89
CA LYS A 173 1.13 -11.61 -14.65
C LYS A 173 1.96 -12.88 -14.75
N THR A 174 2.88 -13.07 -13.82
CA THR A 174 3.74 -14.26 -13.76
C THR A 174 3.65 -14.96 -12.42
N LYS A 175 3.86 -16.28 -12.44
CA LYS A 175 4.13 -17.08 -11.24
C LYS A 175 5.59 -16.89 -10.81
N GLU A 176 5.90 -17.37 -9.62
CA GLU A 176 7.27 -17.34 -9.06
C GLU A 176 8.29 -18.11 -9.93
N ASP A 177 7.86 -19.14 -10.66
CA ASP A 177 8.70 -19.88 -11.62
C ASP A 177 8.90 -19.16 -12.97
N GLY A 178 8.35 -17.95 -13.13
CA GLY A 178 8.43 -17.16 -14.36
C GLY A 178 7.34 -17.50 -15.39
N THR A 179 6.47 -18.47 -15.13
CA THR A 179 5.37 -18.83 -16.04
C THR A 179 4.43 -17.63 -16.22
N VAL A 180 4.25 -17.19 -17.47
CA VAL A 180 3.27 -16.15 -17.82
C VAL A 180 1.87 -16.74 -17.76
N VAL A 181 1.04 -16.17 -16.89
CA VAL A 181 -0.37 -16.57 -16.70
C VAL A 181 -1.31 -15.70 -17.51
N LYS A 182 -0.97 -14.42 -17.64
CA LYS A 182 -1.78 -13.43 -18.35
C LYS A 182 -0.86 -12.35 -18.92
N GLU A 183 -1.15 -11.92 -20.12
CA GLU A 183 -0.49 -10.78 -20.74
C GLU A 183 -1.52 -9.94 -21.50
N TYR A 184 -1.47 -8.63 -21.30
CA TYR A 184 -2.16 -7.65 -22.14
C TYR A 184 -1.13 -6.74 -22.78
N ARG A 185 -1.34 -6.37 -24.04
CA ARG A 185 -0.44 -5.48 -24.78
C ARG A 185 -1.27 -4.41 -25.45
N TYR A 186 -0.99 -3.15 -25.18
CA TYR A 186 -1.72 -2.01 -25.71
C TYR A 186 -0.78 -1.13 -26.54
N LYS A 187 -1.03 -1.08 -27.85
CA LYS A 187 -0.40 -0.13 -28.75
C LYS A 187 -1.08 1.22 -28.59
N ILE A 188 -0.31 2.27 -28.34
CA ILE A 188 -0.86 3.62 -28.14
C ILE A 188 -0.83 4.38 -29.47
N VAL A 189 -2.00 4.62 -30.06
CA VAL A 189 -2.16 5.36 -31.31
C VAL A 189 -2.87 6.67 -31.01
N GLY A 190 -2.11 7.77 -30.91
CA GLY A 190 -2.65 9.05 -30.47
C GLY A 190 -3.19 8.96 -29.04
N SER A 191 -4.49 9.19 -28.85
CA SER A 191 -5.19 9.08 -27.57
C SER A 191 -5.90 7.73 -27.35
N GLU A 192 -5.71 6.77 -28.25
CA GLU A 192 -6.38 5.48 -28.20
C GLU A 192 -5.41 4.34 -27.85
N PRO A 193 -5.58 3.69 -26.68
CA PRO A 193 -4.92 2.42 -26.40
C PRO A 193 -5.64 1.29 -27.14
N GLN A 194 -4.96 0.66 -28.09
CA GLN A 194 -5.48 -0.46 -28.88
C GLN A 194 -4.92 -1.77 -28.32
N LEU A 195 -5.80 -2.62 -27.79
CA LEU A 195 -5.40 -3.97 -27.37
C LEU A 195 -4.92 -4.74 -28.59
N ILE A 196 -3.67 -5.18 -28.56
CA ILE A 196 -3.11 -6.08 -29.55
C ILE A 196 -3.08 -7.48 -28.94
N HIS A 197 -3.76 -8.41 -29.60
CA HIS A 197 -3.52 -9.82 -29.34
C HIS A 197 -2.22 -10.17 -30.05
N GLY A 198 -1.37 -10.99 -29.41
CA GLY A 198 -0.07 -11.32 -30.00
C GLY A 198 -0.24 -11.78 -31.44
N ASP A 199 0.38 -11.07 -32.36
CA ASP A 199 0.62 -11.53 -33.71
C ASP A 199 2.08 -11.99 -33.80
N GLN A 200 2.26 -13.15 -34.43
CA GLN A 200 3.42 -13.67 -35.15
C GLN A 200 4.78 -12.96 -34.99
#